data_AF-A0A1B6AJ26-F1
#
_entry.id   AF-A0A1B6AJ26-F1
#
_cell.length_a   1.000
_cell.length_b   1.000
_cell.length_c   1.000
_cell.angle_alpha   90.00
_cell.angle_beta   90.00
_cell.angle_gamma   90.00
#
_symmetry.space_group_name_H-M   'P 1'
#
loop_
_entity.id
_entity.type
_entity.pdbx_description
1 polymer ?
#
loop_
_entity_poly.entity_id
_entity_poly.type
_entity_poly.pdbx_seq_one_letter_code
_entity_poly.pdbx_strand_id
1 'polypeptide(L)' 'MGTRGDLVRAISAGAEAGRQRRPVTDCPYPQGDLRRSAWIRGYAKARPLPDETDE' A
#
# COMPACT_ATOMS: atom_id res chain seq x y z
N MET A 1 -12.20 -8.45 -17.60
CA MET A 1 -11.47 -9.02 -16.46
C MET A 1 -10.06 -8.42 -16.40
N GLY A 2 -9.93 -7.18 -15.91
CA GLY A 2 -8.67 -6.42 -15.92
C GLY A 2 -7.91 -6.52 -14.60
N THR A 3 -7.54 -7.72 -14.17
CA THR A 3 -7.00 -7.96 -12.82
C THR A 3 -5.59 -7.40 -12.60
N ARG A 4 -4.70 -7.49 -13.59
CA ARG A 4 -3.31 -7.03 -13.44
C ARG A 4 -3.19 -5.50 -13.36
N GLY A 5 -3.95 -4.78 -14.19
CA GLY A 5 -3.92 -3.31 -14.22
C GLY A 5 -4.44 -2.69 -12.92
N ASP A 6 -5.51 -3.26 -12.37
CA ASP A 6 -6.06 -2.84 -11.08
C ASP A 6 -5.09 -3.07 -9.91
N LEU A 7 -4.37 -4.19 -9.91
CA LEU A 7 -3.35 -4.47 -8.89
C LEU A 7 -2.19 -3.49 -8.98
N VAL A 8 -1.72 -3.16 -10.18
CA VAL A 8 -0.65 -2.17 -10.36
C VAL A 8 -1.10 -0.79 -9.88
N ARG A 9 -2.34 -0.37 -10.20
CA ARG A 9 -2.91 0.89 -9.68
C ARG A 9 -3.02 0.88 -8.16
N ALA A 10 -3.46 -0.23 -7.57
CA ALA A 10 -3.54 -0.38 -6.12
C ALA A 10 -2.15 -0.25 -5.47
N ILE A 11 -1.11 -0.89 -6.02
CA ILE A 11 0.28 -0.77 -5.54
C ILE A 11 0.74 0.70 -5.60
N SER A 12 0.54 1.37 -6.74
CA SER A 12 0.94 2.78 -6.89
C SER A 12 0.21 3.69 -5.91
N ALA A 13 -1.09 3.52 -5.74
CA ALA A 13 -1.89 4.29 -4.78
C ALA A 13 -1.43 4.06 -3.33
N GLY A 14 -1.11 2.80 -2.98
CA GLY A 14 -0.56 2.47 -1.68
C GLY A 14 0.79 3.13 -1.44
N ALA A 15 1.69 3.06 -2.43
CA ALA A 15 3.00 3.69 -2.35
C ALA A 15 2.89 5.21 -2.16
N GLU A 16 1.94 5.86 -2.84
CA GLU A 16 1.70 7.28 -2.68
C GLU A 16 1.20 7.61 -1.26
N ALA A 17 0.26 6.83 -0.74
CA ALA A 17 -0.22 6.97 0.64
C ALA A 17 0.91 6.79 1.67
N GLY A 18 1.83 5.85 1.43
CA GLY A 18 3.01 5.62 2.27
C GLY A 18 3.96 6.82 2.29
N ARG A 19 4.23 7.42 1.11
CA ARG A 19 5.04 8.66 1.00
C ARG A 19 4.40 9.85 1.69
N GLN A 20 3.08 9.97 1.57
CA GLN A 20 2.29 11.02 2.23
C GLN A 20 2.10 10.77 3.74
N ARG A 21 2.64 9.67 4.30
CA ARG A 21 2.47 9.25 5.70
C ARG A 21 0.99 9.14 6.11
N ARG A 22 0.11 8.82 5.15
CA ARG A 22 -1.31 8.58 5.43
C ARG A 22 -1.47 7.29 6.25
N PRO A 23 -2.54 7.15 7.04
CA PRO A 23 -2.77 5.91 7.79
C PRO A 23 -3.14 4.75 6.84
N VAL A 24 -2.77 3.52 7.23
CA VAL A 24 -3.09 2.29 6.48
C VAL A 24 -4.60 2.01 6.40
N THR A 25 -5.38 2.58 7.33
CA THR A 25 -6.84 2.51 7.38
C THR A 25 -7.52 3.29 6.26
N ASP A 26 -6.77 4.14 5.55
CA ASP A 26 -7.24 4.89 4.38
C ASP A 26 -7.39 4.00 3.13
N CYS A 27 -6.93 2.75 3.20
CA CYS A 27 -7.06 1.79 2.12
C CYS A 27 -8.54 1.61 1.71
N PRO A 28 -8.92 1.94 0.46
CA PRO A 28 -10.32 1.94 0.02
C PRO A 28 -10.86 0.54 -0.29
N TYR A 29 -10.03 -0.50 -0.20
CA TYR A 29 -10.38 -1.86 -0.59
C TYR A 29 -10.89 -2.68 0.61
N PRO A 30 -12.00 -3.43 0.45
CA PRO A 30 -12.54 -4.24 1.53
C PRO A 30 -11.65 -5.44 1.87
N GLN A 31 -11.93 -6.07 3.01
CA GLN A 31 -11.24 -7.29 3.43
C GLN A 31 -11.55 -8.46 2.48
N GLY A 32 -10.52 -9.19 2.06
CA GLY A 32 -10.64 -10.28 1.08
C GLY A 32 -10.36 -9.88 -0.37
N ASP A 33 -10.21 -8.58 -0.68
CA ASP A 33 -9.86 -8.13 -2.02
C ASP A 33 -8.34 -8.18 -2.27
N LEU A 34 -7.93 -8.75 -3.42
CA LEU A 34 -6.52 -8.84 -3.80
C LEU A 34 -5.86 -7.45 -3.96
N ARG A 35 -6.65 -6.43 -4.33
CA ARG A 35 -6.20 -5.03 -4.44
C ARG A 35 -5.80 -4.47 -3.08
N ARG A 36 -6.43 -4.92 -1.99
CA ARG A 36 -6.04 -4.53 -0.63
C ARG A 36 -4.62 -4.98 -0.33
N SER A 37 -4.27 -6.23 -0.64
CA SER A 37 -2.92 -6.76 -0.45
C SER A 37 -1.89 -6.03 -1.31
N ALA A 38 -2.24 -5.75 -2.57
CA ALA A 38 -1.42 -4.96 -3.49
C ALA A 38 -1.17 -3.54 -2.96
N TRP A 39 -2.20 -2.86 -2.48
CA TRP A 39 -2.10 -1.52 -1.90
C TRP A 39 -1.23 -1.51 -0.65
N ILE A 40 -1.46 -2.43 0.29
CA ILE A 40 -0.67 -2.54 1.53
C ILE A 40 0.81 -2.77 1.21
N ARG A 41 1.12 -3.60 0.21
CA ARG A 41 2.50 -3.85 -0.24
C ARG A 41 3.17 -2.60 -0.79
N GLY A 42 2.45 -1.81 -1.61
CA GLY A 42 2.94 -0.52 -2.09
C GLY A 42 3.19 0.46 -0.95
N TYR A 43 2.23 0.55 -0.02
CA TYR A 43 2.29 1.40 1.16
C TYR A 43 3.49 1.08 2.04
N ALA A 44 3.69 -0.19 2.40
CA ALA A 44 4.82 -0.62 3.22
C ALA A 44 6.17 -0.34 2.54
N LYS A 45 6.27 -0.54 1.23
CA LYS A 45 7.50 -0.27 0.46
C LYS A 45 7.89 1.21 0.46
N ALA A 46 6.89 2.10 0.43
CA ALA A 46 7.10 3.53 0.26
C ALA A 46 7.05 4.31 1.58
N ARG A 47 6.53 3.69 2.63
CA ARG A 47 6.62 4.21 3.98
C ARG A 47 8.08 4.09 4.41
N PRO A 48 8.75 5.21 4.77
CA PRO A 48 10.06 5.12 5.39
C PRO A 48 9.88 4.26 6.66
N LEU A 49 10.61 3.15 6.73
CA LEU A 49 10.69 2.38 7.97
C LEU A 49 11.05 3.37 9.07
N PRO A 50 10.32 3.42 10.20
CA PRO A 50 10.89 4.02 11.39
C PRO A 50 12.19 3.27 11.60
N ASP A 51 13.26 4.03 11.53
CA ASP A 51 14.65 3.68 11.76
C ASP A 51 14.84 2.28 12.35
N GLU A 52 15.71 1.52 11.70
CA GLU A 52 16.49 0.45 12.31
C GLU A 52 17.41 1.11 13.37
N THR A 53 16.82 1.79 14.36
CA THR A 53 17.44 2.15 15.64
C THR A 53 17.12 0.97 16.56
N ASP A 54 17.85 -0.12 16.36
CA ASP A 54 18.17 -1.03 17.46
C ASP A 54 19.65 -1.39 17.29
N GLU A 55 20.42 -0.93 18.27
CA GLU A 55 21.87 -1.12 18.54
C GLU A 55 22.88 -0.10 17.98
#